data_AF-A0A1H3VL74-F1
#
_entry.id   AF-A0A1H3VL74-F1
#
_cell.length_a   1.000
_cell.length_b   1.000
_cell.length_c   1.000
_cell.angle_alpha   90.00
_cell.angle_beta   90.00
_cell.angle_gamma   90.00
#
_symmetry.space_group_name_H-M   'P 1'
#
loop_
_entity.id
_entity.type
_entity.pdbx_description
1 polymer ?
#
loop_
_entity_poly.entity_id
_entity_poly.type
_entity_poly.pdbx_seq_one_letter_code
_entity_poly.pdbx_strand_id
1 'polypeptide(L)'
;MDVYTEKVDCTNVKSVKEDLLKFLSDYEVYVYTRADKGYEYLGMFSFMLVIKNPYSNETLDIELGGSFTVFFSNWHAHYFAFDNDYEQMKRDIKGLLSGSIGALSVMDSSNKLIVTDLCSADFTKMTDKLQFLRSNIYNEDKFEKIIKTGGSMHVVFWNPAESLMFDIIADSEVNDEYST
;
A
#
# COMPACT_ATOMS: atom_id res chain seq x y z
N MET A 1 10.96 -34.02 3.40
CA MET A 1 10.05 -34.03 4.56
C MET A 1 9.10 -32.89 4.30
N ASP A 2 7.98 -33.20 3.66
CA ASP A 2 6.99 -32.19 3.30
C ASP A 2 6.39 -31.67 4.60
N VAL A 3 6.74 -30.43 4.95
CA VAL A 3 6.07 -29.71 6.02
C VAL A 3 4.67 -29.46 5.48
N TYR A 4 3.71 -30.31 5.85
CA TYR A 4 2.30 -29.98 5.74
C TYR A 4 2.09 -28.75 6.61
N THR A 5 2.25 -27.56 6.05
CA THR A 5 1.66 -26.35 6.62
C THR A 5 0.17 -26.58 6.62
N GLU A 6 -0.40 -26.75 7.82
CA GLU A 6 -1.84 -26.80 8.00
C GLU A 6 -2.46 -25.59 7.30
N LYS A 7 -3.44 -25.85 6.45
CA LYS A 7 -4.13 -24.81 5.70
C LYS A 7 -4.88 -23.92 6.68
N VAL A 8 -4.63 -22.62 6.62
CA VAL A 8 -5.33 -21.63 7.45
C VAL A 8 -6.79 -21.55 7.02
N ASP A 9 -7.71 -21.70 7.97
CA ASP A 9 -9.12 -21.36 7.76
C ASP A 9 -9.28 -19.84 7.72
N CYS A 10 -9.33 -19.28 6.50
CA CYS A 10 -9.48 -17.85 6.28
C CYS A 10 -10.81 -17.28 6.80
N THR A 11 -11.83 -18.12 7.05
CA THR A 11 -13.10 -17.66 7.62
C THR A 11 -13.05 -17.51 9.14
N ASN A 12 -12.02 -18.08 9.77
CA ASN A 12 -11.75 -17.95 11.19
C ASN A 12 -10.69 -16.87 11.44
N VAL A 13 -11.18 -15.67 11.77
CA VAL A 13 -10.35 -14.48 12.04
C VAL A 13 -9.25 -14.75 13.08
N LYS A 14 -9.52 -15.57 14.11
CA LYS A 14 -8.52 -15.90 15.13
C LYS A 14 -7.39 -16.77 14.55
N SER A 15 -7.73 -17.73 13.68
CA SER A 15 -6.76 -18.57 12.97
C SER A 15 -5.85 -17.72 12.08
N VAL A 16 -6.45 -16.81 11.29
CA VAL A 16 -5.73 -15.87 10.43
C VAL A 16 -4.79 -14.98 11.24
N LYS A 17 -5.26 -14.44 12.38
CA LYS A 17 -4.41 -13.65 13.29
C LYS A 17 -3.20 -14.44 13.77
N GLU A 18 -3.39 -15.69 14.19
CA GLU A 18 -2.30 -16.53 14.70
C GLU A 18 -1.29 -16.90 13.61
N ASP A 19 -1.76 -17.13 12.38
CA ASP A 19 -0.88 -17.34 11.22
C ASP A 19 -0.09 -16.08 10.86
N LEU A 20 -0.74 -14.92 10.78
CA LEU A 20 -0.07 -13.64 10.51
C LEU A 20 0.98 -13.29 11.56
N LEU A 21 0.73 -13.55 12.84
CA LEU A 21 1.72 -13.32 13.90
C LEU A 21 2.95 -14.23 13.75
N LYS A 22 2.80 -15.45 13.23
CA LYS A 22 3.94 -16.31 12.89
C LYS A 22 4.66 -15.80 11.65
N PHE A 23 3.91 -15.43 10.63
CA PHE A 23 4.43 -14.86 9.37
C PHE A 23 5.23 -13.57 9.60
N LEU A 24 4.82 -12.75 10.57
CA LEU A 24 5.43 -11.46 10.92
C LEU A 24 6.39 -11.57 12.13
N SER A 25 6.88 -12.76 12.46
CA SER A 25 7.67 -13.00 13.68
C SER A 25 8.98 -12.20 13.77
N ASP A 26 9.52 -11.74 12.64
CA ASP A 26 10.72 -10.88 12.58
C ASP A 26 10.41 -9.39 12.83
N TYR A 27 9.13 -9.03 12.98
CA TYR A 27 8.68 -7.65 13.15
C TYR A 27 8.04 -7.43 14.52
N GLU A 28 8.12 -6.21 15.02
CA GLU A 28 7.38 -5.80 16.21
C GLU A 28 5.91 -5.52 15.83
N VAL A 29 5.00 -6.37 16.31
CA VAL A 29 3.57 -6.31 15.98
C VAL A 29 2.74 -6.11 17.25
N TYR A 30 1.91 -5.06 17.24
CA TYR A 30 0.89 -4.81 18.26
C TYR A 30 -0.46 -5.33 17.79
N VAL A 31 -1.23 -5.92 18.70
CA VAL A 31 -2.57 -6.43 18.40
C VAL A 31 -3.58 -5.67 19.25
N TYR A 32 -4.54 -5.04 18.58
CA TYR A 32 -5.62 -4.29 19.21
C TYR A 32 -6.98 -4.92 18.90
N THR A 33 -7.91 -4.64 19.79
CA THR A 33 -9.31 -5.02 19.74
C THR A 33 -10.17 -3.79 20.02
N ARG A 34 -11.48 -3.93 19.89
CA ARG A 34 -12.41 -2.84 20.24
C ARG A 34 -12.38 -2.38 21.71
N ALA A 35 -11.74 -3.15 22.60
CA ALA A 35 -11.58 -2.75 24.00
C ALA A 35 -10.45 -1.74 24.18
N ASP A 36 -9.57 -1.62 23.19
CA ASP A 36 -8.43 -0.72 23.19
C ASP A 36 -8.85 0.68 22.73
N LYS A 37 -8.30 1.70 23.39
CA LYS A 37 -8.62 3.11 23.11
C LYS A 37 -8.23 3.46 21.68
N GLY A 38 -9.16 4.03 20.92
CA GLY A 38 -8.97 4.42 19.52
C GLY A 38 -9.34 3.32 18.51
N TYR A 39 -9.71 2.13 18.96
CA TYR A 39 -10.13 1.00 18.13
C TYR A 39 -11.58 0.58 18.38
N GLU A 40 -12.39 1.40 19.05
CA GLU A 40 -13.76 1.07 19.46
C GLU A 40 -14.71 0.79 18.29
N TYR A 41 -14.33 1.24 17.08
CA TYR A 41 -15.04 0.99 15.82
C TYR A 41 -14.90 -0.45 15.30
N LEU A 42 -13.93 -1.22 15.80
CA LEU A 42 -13.72 -2.60 15.38
C LEU A 42 -14.91 -3.50 15.78
N GLY A 43 -15.19 -4.50 14.95
CA GLY A 43 -16.14 -5.56 15.25
C GLY A 43 -15.76 -6.34 16.52
N MET A 44 -16.75 -6.98 17.16
CA MET A 44 -16.55 -7.72 18.42
C MET A 44 -15.47 -8.82 18.35
N PHE A 45 -15.29 -9.42 17.18
CA PHE A 45 -14.31 -10.48 16.93
C PHE A 45 -13.21 -10.05 15.95
N SER A 46 -13.11 -8.74 15.68
CA SER A 46 -12.10 -8.19 14.79
C SER A 46 -10.82 -7.84 15.55
N PHE A 47 -9.71 -7.81 14.83
CA PHE A 47 -8.40 -7.41 15.35
C PHE A 47 -7.78 -6.36 14.42
N MET A 48 -7.01 -5.45 15.00
CA MET A 48 -6.06 -4.64 14.24
C MET A 48 -4.64 -5.11 14.60
N LEU A 49 -3.86 -5.49 13.60
CA LEU A 49 -2.43 -5.75 13.75
C LEU A 49 -1.67 -4.53 13.24
N VAL A 50 -0.85 -3.93 14.08
CA VAL A 50 -0.04 -2.76 13.74
C VAL A 50 1.42 -3.18 13.76
N ILE A 51 2.04 -3.22 12.58
CA ILE A 51 3.45 -3.55 12.41
C ILE A 51 4.25 -2.26 12.53
N LYS A 52 5.16 -2.21 13.51
CA LYS A 52 6.04 -1.06 13.71
C LYS A 52 7.12 -0.99 12.65
N ASN A 53 7.29 0.20 12.10
CA ASN A 53 8.42 0.51 11.24
C ASN A 53 9.63 0.94 12.09
N PRO A 54 10.78 0.25 12.00
CA PRO A 54 11.98 0.63 12.74
C PRO A 54 12.65 1.90 12.21
N TYR A 55 12.28 2.36 11.00
CA TYR A 55 12.89 3.50 10.32
C TYR A 55 12.07 4.79 10.44
N SER A 56 10.79 4.71 10.84
CA SER A 56 9.89 5.87 10.86
C SER A 56 8.68 5.68 11.78
N ASN A 57 7.80 6.68 11.84
CA ASN A 57 6.52 6.57 12.55
C ASN A 57 5.39 5.98 11.70
N GLU A 58 5.60 5.77 10.39
CA GLU A 58 4.63 5.12 9.51
C GLU A 58 4.47 3.66 9.94
N THR A 59 3.26 3.12 9.92
CA THR A 59 3.00 1.71 10.26
C THR A 59 2.38 0.99 9.08
N LEU A 60 2.52 -0.35 9.06
CA LEU A 60 1.68 -1.18 8.22
C LEU A 60 0.60 -1.77 9.13
N ASP A 61 -0.66 -1.47 8.81
CA ASP A 61 -1.80 -1.85 9.63
C ASP A 61 -2.63 -2.89 8.89
N ILE A 62 -3.11 -3.91 9.62
CA ILE A 62 -3.92 -4.99 9.07
C ILE A 62 -5.18 -5.13 9.93
N GLU A 63 -6.32 -4.73 9.38
CA GLU A 63 -7.62 -4.99 9.98
C GLU A 63 -8.10 -6.39 9.57
N LEU A 64 -8.38 -7.23 10.56
CA LEU A 64 -8.94 -8.56 10.37
C LEU A 64 -10.38 -8.59 10.89
N GLY A 65 -11.35 -8.78 9.99
CA GLY A 65 -12.77 -8.93 10.31
C GLY A 65 -13.46 -9.91 9.37
N GLY A 66 -14.67 -9.58 8.91
CA GLY A 66 -15.37 -10.37 7.87
C GLY A 66 -14.66 -10.36 6.51
N SER A 67 -13.81 -9.36 6.30
CA SER A 67 -12.79 -9.25 5.25
C SER A 67 -11.51 -8.71 5.88
N PHE A 68 -10.41 -8.72 5.14
CA PHE A 68 -9.14 -8.16 5.61
C PHE A 68 -8.84 -6.87 4.88
N THR A 69 -8.23 -5.90 5.57
CA THR A 69 -7.78 -4.67 4.94
C THR A 69 -6.36 -4.39 5.38
N VAL A 70 -5.48 -4.12 4.42
CA VAL A 70 -4.11 -3.68 4.69
C VAL A 70 -4.01 -2.19 4.40
N PHE A 71 -3.37 -1.44 5.28
CA PHE A 71 -3.12 -0.01 5.13
C PHE A 71 -1.62 0.25 5.24
N PHE A 72 -1.09 1.10 4.35
CA PHE A 72 0.27 1.60 4.41
C PHE A 72 0.38 2.93 3.66
N SER A 73 0.86 3.98 4.32
CA SER A 73 0.85 5.33 3.75
C SER A 73 -0.57 5.72 3.29
N ASN A 74 -0.75 6.24 2.07
CA ASN A 74 -2.08 6.52 1.53
C ASN A 74 -2.77 5.30 0.90
N TRP A 75 -2.04 4.18 0.72
CA TRP A 75 -2.58 3.01 0.05
C TRP A 75 -3.33 2.10 1.03
N HIS A 76 -4.44 1.54 0.55
CA HIS A 76 -5.11 0.44 1.21
C HIS A 76 -5.73 -0.51 0.20
N ALA A 77 -5.84 -1.79 0.57
CA ALA A 77 -6.56 -2.78 -0.22
C ALA A 77 -7.38 -3.71 0.67
N HIS A 78 -8.53 -4.12 0.12
CA HIS A 78 -9.41 -5.10 0.72
C HIS A 78 -9.16 -6.48 0.12
N TYR A 79 -9.06 -7.47 0.98
CA TYR A 79 -8.88 -8.88 0.62
C TYR A 79 -10.06 -9.67 1.18
N PHE A 80 -10.64 -10.52 0.34
CA PHE A 80 -11.69 -11.43 0.80
C PHE A 80 -11.11 -12.52 1.71
N ALA A 81 -11.95 -13.10 2.57
CA ALA A 81 -11.61 -14.23 3.42
C ALA A 81 -11.52 -15.56 2.65
N PHE A 82 -10.85 -15.54 1.48
CA PHE A 82 -10.59 -16.70 0.62
C PHE A 82 -9.08 -16.96 0.55
N ASP A 83 -8.69 -18.21 0.31
CA ASP A 83 -7.27 -18.60 0.35
C ASP A 83 -6.41 -17.82 -0.65
N ASN A 84 -6.91 -17.61 -1.88
CA ASN A 84 -6.15 -16.91 -2.92
C ASN A 84 -5.91 -15.44 -2.56
N ASP A 85 -6.94 -14.77 -2.04
CA ASP A 85 -6.88 -13.39 -1.56
C ASP A 85 -5.97 -13.27 -0.34
N TYR A 86 -6.04 -14.23 0.59
CA TYR A 86 -5.15 -14.26 1.76
C TYR A 86 -3.68 -14.46 1.36
N GLU A 87 -3.39 -15.37 0.43
CA GLU A 87 -2.04 -15.56 -0.08
C GLU A 87 -1.55 -14.33 -0.87
N GLN A 88 -2.44 -13.62 -1.58
CA GLN A 88 -2.10 -12.34 -2.21
C GLN A 88 -1.78 -11.27 -1.18
N MET A 89 -2.60 -11.15 -0.13
CA MET A 89 -2.37 -10.23 0.98
C MET A 89 -0.98 -10.45 1.61
N LYS A 90 -0.60 -11.70 1.89
CA LYS A 90 0.74 -12.01 2.42
C LYS A 90 1.87 -11.64 1.45
N ARG A 91 1.66 -11.81 0.14
CA ARG A 91 2.65 -11.38 -0.87
C ARG A 91 2.82 -9.87 -0.86
N ASP A 92 1.72 -9.12 -0.79
CA ASP A 92 1.74 -7.66 -0.76
C ASP A 92 2.41 -7.15 0.53
N ILE A 93 2.04 -7.69 1.69
CA ILE A 93 2.67 -7.39 2.98
C ILE A 93 4.18 -7.67 2.92
N LYS A 94 4.59 -8.85 2.43
CA LYS A 94 6.02 -9.18 2.29
C LYS A 94 6.73 -8.21 1.36
N GLY A 95 6.10 -7.86 0.24
CA GLY A 95 6.66 -6.95 -0.74
C GLY A 95 6.88 -5.55 -0.16
N LEU A 96 5.89 -5.04 0.57
CA LEU A 96 5.97 -3.77 1.29
C LEU A 96 7.10 -3.80 2.33
N LEU A 97 7.07 -4.75 3.26
CA LEU A 97 8.03 -4.83 4.37
C LEU A 97 9.48 -5.05 3.90
N SER A 98 9.67 -5.77 2.79
CA SER A 98 11.00 -5.98 2.20
C SER A 98 11.49 -4.83 1.32
N GLY A 99 10.65 -3.84 1.03
CA GLY A 99 10.96 -2.74 0.12
C GLY A 99 10.94 -3.12 -1.36
N SER A 100 10.57 -4.35 -1.73
CA SER A 100 10.42 -4.73 -3.14
C SER A 100 9.17 -4.12 -3.79
N ILE A 101 8.22 -3.68 -2.97
CA ILE A 101 7.01 -2.96 -3.38
C ILE A 101 6.90 -1.68 -2.54
N GLY A 102 6.49 -0.58 -3.15
CA GLY A 102 6.14 0.67 -2.49
C GLY A 102 4.67 1.04 -2.69
N ALA A 103 4.14 1.89 -1.81
CA ALA A 103 2.83 2.50 -1.95
C ALA A 103 2.94 3.76 -2.83
N LEU A 104 2.34 3.70 -4.01
CA LEU A 104 2.21 4.81 -4.94
C LEU A 104 1.06 5.73 -4.50
N SER A 105 1.30 7.03 -4.54
CA SER A 105 0.30 8.09 -4.43
C SER A 105 0.52 9.10 -5.55
N VAL A 106 -0.53 9.43 -6.28
CA VAL A 106 -0.51 10.51 -7.27
C VAL A 106 -1.41 11.64 -6.79
N MET A 107 -0.86 12.84 -6.70
CA MET A 107 -1.55 14.06 -6.27
C MET A 107 -1.66 15.03 -7.44
N ASP A 108 -2.73 15.82 -7.49
CA ASP A 108 -2.81 16.95 -8.41
C ASP A 108 -2.01 18.15 -7.89
N SER A 109 -1.89 19.21 -8.69
CA SER A 109 -1.16 20.44 -8.34
C SER A 109 -1.72 21.20 -7.11
N SER A 110 -2.88 20.80 -6.59
CA SER A 110 -3.43 21.30 -5.32
C SER A 110 -3.14 20.37 -4.14
N ASN A 111 -2.24 19.40 -4.29
CA ASN A 111 -1.92 18.34 -3.33
C ASN A 111 -3.11 17.45 -2.96
N LYS A 112 -4.11 17.32 -3.84
CA LYS A 112 -5.23 16.40 -3.63
C LYS A 112 -4.89 15.02 -4.18
N LEU A 113 -5.06 13.98 -3.35
CA LEU A 113 -4.86 12.58 -3.76
C LEU A 113 -5.85 12.17 -4.86
N ILE A 114 -5.33 11.62 -5.95
CA ILE A 114 -6.09 11.21 -7.15
C ILE A 114 -6.12 9.69 -7.31
N VAL A 115 -4.97 9.04 -7.10
CA VAL A 115 -4.77 7.59 -7.23
C VAL A 115 -3.81 7.10 -6.15
N THR A 116 -4.06 5.89 -5.66
CA THR A 116 -3.14 5.09 -4.86
C THR A 116 -3.06 3.68 -5.42
N ASP A 117 -1.86 3.10 -5.46
CA ASP A 117 -1.66 1.71 -5.87
C ASP A 117 -0.37 1.15 -5.25
N LEU A 118 -0.06 -0.13 -5.50
CA LEU A 118 1.25 -0.71 -5.23
C LEU A 118 2.12 -0.67 -6.49
N CYS A 119 3.42 -0.41 -6.32
CA CYS A 119 4.38 -0.44 -7.41
C CYS A 119 5.66 -1.18 -7.04
N SER A 120 6.21 -1.94 -7.99
CA SER A 120 7.48 -2.68 -7.80
C SER A 120 8.67 -1.73 -7.77
N ALA A 121 9.62 -1.92 -6.85
CA ALA A 121 10.84 -1.12 -6.74
C ALA A 121 11.68 -1.02 -8.03
N ASP A 122 11.47 -1.92 -8.99
CA ASP A 122 12.09 -1.80 -10.32
C ASP A 122 11.60 -0.57 -11.11
N PHE A 123 10.49 0.09 -10.73
CA PHE A 123 10.06 1.33 -11.38
C PHE A 123 11.13 2.43 -11.27
N THR A 124 12.01 2.36 -10.26
CA THR A 124 13.12 3.31 -10.09
C THR A 124 14.10 3.32 -11.28
N LYS A 125 14.10 2.23 -12.07
CA LYS A 125 14.91 2.09 -13.28
C LYS A 125 14.17 2.56 -14.54
N MET A 126 12.88 2.88 -14.45
CA MET A 126 12.13 3.37 -15.60
C MET A 126 12.56 4.79 -15.96
N THR A 127 12.95 4.97 -17.22
CA THR A 127 13.35 6.27 -17.76
C THR A 127 12.15 7.14 -18.14
N ASP A 128 11.00 6.52 -18.41
CA ASP A 128 9.77 7.21 -18.82
C ASP A 128 8.70 7.15 -17.71
N LYS A 129 8.64 8.23 -16.93
CA LYS A 129 7.69 8.40 -15.82
C LYS A 129 6.25 8.58 -16.29
N LEU A 130 6.03 9.10 -17.51
CA LEU A 130 4.69 9.28 -18.08
C LEU A 130 4.11 7.93 -18.51
N GLN A 131 4.93 7.07 -19.12
CA GLN A 131 4.53 5.70 -19.43
C GLN A 131 4.18 4.91 -18.16
N PHE A 132 4.94 5.12 -17.08
CA PHE A 132 4.62 4.52 -15.78
C PHE A 132 3.27 5.03 -15.24
N LEU A 133 3.05 6.35 -15.21
CA LEU A 133 1.76 6.93 -14.80
C LEU A 133 0.60 6.34 -15.60
N ARG A 134 0.74 6.22 -16.92
CA ARG A 134 -0.29 5.66 -17.80
C ARG A 134 -0.59 4.19 -17.50
N SER A 135 0.41 3.44 -17.06
CA SER A 135 0.25 2.02 -16.73
C SER A 135 -0.43 1.78 -15.38
N ASN A 136 -0.46 2.79 -14.50
CA ASN A 136 -1.01 2.70 -13.14
C ASN A 136 -2.30 3.54 -12.93
N ILE A 137 -2.61 4.47 -13.83
CA ILE A 137 -3.86 5.23 -13.79
C ILE A 137 -4.82 4.65 -14.83
N TYR A 138 -5.67 3.73 -14.40
CA TYR A 138 -6.67 3.08 -15.27
C TYR A 138 -7.85 3.99 -15.66
N ASN A 139 -8.03 5.12 -14.99
CA ASN A 139 -9.08 6.08 -15.30
C ASN A 139 -8.52 7.21 -16.18
N GLU A 140 -8.88 7.19 -17.46
CA GLU A 140 -8.40 8.16 -18.47
C GLU A 140 -8.72 9.61 -18.08
N ASP A 141 -9.88 9.90 -17.49
CA ASP A 141 -10.22 11.27 -17.07
C ASP A 141 -9.27 11.79 -15.98
N LYS A 142 -8.88 10.90 -15.03
CA LYS A 142 -7.90 11.23 -13.99
C LYS A 142 -6.51 11.43 -14.58
N PHE A 143 -6.11 10.57 -15.52
CA PHE A 143 -4.83 10.68 -16.21
C PHE A 143 -4.74 12.01 -16.97
N GLU A 144 -5.72 12.30 -17.83
CA GLU A 144 -5.81 13.53 -18.61
C GLU A 144 -5.81 14.80 -17.74
N LYS A 145 -6.49 14.76 -16.58
CA LYS A 145 -6.47 15.86 -15.63
C LYS A 145 -5.05 16.12 -15.13
N ILE A 146 -4.35 15.07 -14.67
CA ILE A 146 -2.99 15.18 -14.12
C ILE A 146 -2.00 15.70 -15.17
N ILE A 147 -2.08 15.22 -16.41
CA ILE A 147 -1.22 15.69 -17.50
C ILE A 147 -1.45 17.18 -17.81
N LYS A 148 -2.72 17.64 -17.76
CA LYS A 148 -3.06 19.04 -18.03
C LYS A 148 -2.71 20.01 -16.91
N THR A 149 -2.86 19.59 -15.65
CA THR A 149 -2.72 20.50 -14.50
C THR A 149 -1.41 20.34 -13.75
N GLY A 150 -0.60 19.35 -14.13
CA GLY A 150 0.53 18.91 -13.33
C GLY A 150 0.11 18.27 -12.00
N GLY A 151 1.11 17.93 -11.20
CA GLY A 151 0.93 17.27 -9.91
C GLY A 151 2.22 16.64 -9.41
N SER A 152 2.09 15.64 -8.55
CA SER A 152 3.24 14.89 -8.05
C SER A 152 2.92 13.41 -7.92
N MET A 153 3.98 12.61 -8.03
CA MET A 153 3.95 11.19 -7.81
C MET A 153 4.90 10.85 -6.67
N HIS A 154 4.37 10.19 -5.65
CA HIS A 154 5.11 9.78 -4.46
C HIS A 154 5.08 8.27 -4.39
N VAL A 155 6.23 7.65 -4.17
CA VAL A 155 6.29 6.25 -3.81
C VAL A 155 6.94 6.12 -2.45
N VAL A 156 6.16 5.62 -1.49
CA VAL A 156 6.60 5.40 -0.12
C VAL A 156 6.98 3.93 0.04
N PHE A 157 8.23 3.68 0.40
CA PHE A 157 8.72 2.35 0.77
C PHE A 157 8.79 2.19 2.28
N TRP A 158 8.89 0.94 2.73
CA TRP A 158 9.04 0.63 4.15
C TRP A 158 10.24 1.34 4.78
N ASN A 159 11.39 1.34 4.10
CA ASN A 159 12.48 2.24 4.44
C ASN A 159 12.25 3.61 3.77
N PRO A 160 11.94 4.68 4.51
CA PRO A 160 11.64 5.98 3.93
C PRO A 160 12.82 6.57 3.16
N ALA A 161 14.07 6.17 3.46
CA ALA A 161 15.26 6.62 2.74
C ALA A 161 15.27 6.17 1.26
N GLU A 162 14.47 5.16 0.91
CA GLU A 162 14.32 4.66 -0.46
C GLU A 162 13.11 5.27 -1.18
N SER A 163 12.31 6.08 -0.48
CA SER A 163 11.11 6.72 -1.03
C SER A 163 11.45 7.79 -2.05
N LEU A 164 10.59 7.91 -3.06
CA LEU A 164 10.81 8.78 -4.21
C LEU A 164 9.65 9.72 -4.41
N MET A 165 9.97 10.92 -4.89
CA MET A 165 9.00 11.93 -5.27
C MET A 165 9.38 12.49 -6.64
N PHE A 166 8.39 12.64 -7.50
CA PHE A 166 8.55 13.20 -8.83
C PHE A 166 7.47 14.22 -9.11
N ASP A 167 7.86 15.36 -9.64
CA ASP A 167 6.91 16.34 -10.14
C ASP A 167 6.42 15.93 -11.53
N ILE A 168 5.13 16.14 -11.77
CA ILE A 168 4.47 15.97 -13.06
C ILE A 168 4.24 17.39 -13.58
N ILE A 169 4.96 17.75 -14.64
CA ILE A 169 4.87 19.07 -15.26
C ILE A 169 3.62 19.10 -16.15
N ALA A 170 2.88 20.21 -16.11
CA ALA A 170 1.69 20.40 -16.93
C ALA A 170 2.07 20.58 -18.42
N ASP A 171 1.30 19.98 -19.33
CA ASP A 171 1.50 20.16 -20.79
C ASP A 171 1.48 21.62 -21.23
N SER A 172 0.79 22.51 -20.51
CA SER A 172 0.78 23.94 -20.80
C SER A 172 2.14 24.61 -20.57
N GLU A 173 2.93 24.10 -19.62
CA GLU A 173 4.23 24.68 -19.25
C GLU A 173 5.37 24.19 -20.18
N VAL A 174 5.23 23.01 -20.78
CA VAL A 174 6.19 22.47 -21.75
C VAL A 174 6.21 23.27 -23.07
N ASN A 175 5.09 23.92 -23.42
CA ASN A 175 4.99 24.70 -24.66
C ASN A 175 5.55 26.14 -24.55
N ASP A 176 5.76 26.65 -23.34
CA ASP A 176 6.34 27.98 -23.11
C ASP A 176 7.88 27.95 -23.13
N GLU A 177 8.53 26.83 -22.79
CA GLU A 177 10.00 26.69 -22.83
C GLU A 177 10.61 26.69 -24.25
N TYR A 178 9.79 26.48 -25.29
CA TYR A 178 10.24 26.50 -26.70
C TYR A 178 9.75 27.74 -27.47
N SER A 179 9.16 28.73 -26.80
CA SER A 179 8.55 29.92 -27.42
C SER A 179 9.39 31.21 -27.30
N THR A 180 10.72 31.11 -27.11
CA THR A 180 11.65 32.25 -27.17
C THR A 180 12.64 32.17 -28.32
#